data_AF-A0A9X0LDL6-F1
#
_entry.id   AF-A0A9X0LDL6-F1
#
_cell.length_a   1.000
_cell.length_b   1.000
_cell.length_c   1.000
_cell.angle_alpha   90.00
_cell.angle_beta   90.00
_cell.angle_gamma   90.00
#
_symmetry.space_group_name_H-M   'P 1'
#
loop_
_entity.id
_entity.type
_entity.pdbx_description
1 polymer ?
#
loop_
_entity_poly.entity_id
_entity_poly.type
_entity_poly.pdbx_seq_one_letter_code
_entity_poly.pdbx_strand_id
1 'polypeptide(L)'
;MTTGELKVSVVVPTYNSGEHLQQLIDSLLGQSMPATDFEVVFVDDGSTDDTPVRLAELAAAHPHVTVLRCEHSGWPSRPRNLGLDRARGEYVQFVDDDDWLADEALARLHGYAVANGADIAIGKMTGHGRSVPRELFRVNRPDARLDDSPLMESLTCHKMFRRAFLLAHDLRFPEEPRKRLEDHHLVARAYLLSRRTSVLSDYTCYHHARRPDGGNLTATRMEPSGYYDSLREVLDIVDAHTEPGPLRDTMHRRWLRSEMVRRLRGTGLGNAPRDWVDQVAAEVQKIIQERFAPEVAGGLRSVERTVAGLAAQGRVEDLVRLAEWDAGVRARTRLKAYELTGLTLTLLLNSQLRNADEPVAFTHTDGRDRLVVPVDDVPDEWLDCTDDLSAARLDVIAQHATTHDEFFLPVHHEVDRVPGTAGELQVRYRGAATVDFGALNEGRTRGEWILKARVAGFGWTIDAKLPLEITCAADGARPVVVDKRKKKTPAAPPAPRPGLWRRLTGSARDRLGLARPQAVPLS
;
A
#
# COMPACT_ATOMS: atom_id res chain seq x y z
N MET A 1 37.85 -1.44 -24.62
CA MET A 1 36.96 -0.42 -24.04
C MET A 1 35.55 -0.82 -24.42
N THR A 2 34.84 -1.52 -23.53
CA THR A 2 33.42 -1.83 -23.72
C THR A 2 32.66 -0.52 -23.70
N THR A 3 32.08 -0.14 -24.84
CA THR A 3 31.06 0.92 -24.92
C THR A 3 30.02 0.63 -23.83
N GLY A 4 29.92 1.51 -22.84
CA GLY A 4 29.07 1.31 -21.67
C GLY A 4 27.61 1.10 -22.09
N GLU A 5 27.07 -0.07 -21.79
CA GLU A 5 25.69 -0.42 -22.08
C GLU A 5 24.77 0.44 -21.20
N LEU A 6 23.76 1.09 -21.81
CA LEU A 6 22.75 1.85 -21.07
C LEU A 6 22.06 0.90 -20.08
N LYS A 7 22.00 1.28 -18.81
CA LYS A 7 21.47 0.45 -17.73
C LYS A 7 19.96 0.57 -17.62
N VAL A 8 19.44 1.79 -17.69
CA VAL A 8 18.01 2.07 -17.48
C VAL A 8 17.45 3.02 -18.55
N SER A 9 16.28 2.70 -19.09
CA SER A 9 15.42 3.67 -19.77
C SER A 9 14.24 4.02 -18.88
N VAL A 10 14.09 5.28 -18.53
CA VAL A 10 12.89 5.79 -17.85
C VAL A 10 11.88 6.16 -18.93
N VAL A 11 10.68 5.57 -18.89
CA VAL A 11 9.60 5.86 -19.85
C VAL A 11 8.51 6.65 -19.14
N VAL A 12 8.23 7.85 -19.66
CA VAL A 12 7.26 8.78 -19.08
C VAL A 12 6.15 9.07 -20.10
N PRO A 13 4.94 8.48 -19.97
CA PRO A 13 3.78 8.95 -20.70
C PRO A 13 3.39 10.34 -20.20
N THR A 14 3.12 11.29 -21.08
CA THR A 14 2.92 12.69 -20.70
C THR A 14 1.72 13.29 -21.43
N TYR A 15 0.79 13.91 -20.70
CA TYR A 15 -0.35 14.59 -21.29
C TYR A 15 -0.85 15.75 -20.43
N ASN A 16 -0.78 16.97 -20.95
CA ASN A 16 -1.26 18.19 -20.28
C ASN A 16 -0.83 18.25 -18.80
N SER A 17 0.47 18.10 -18.56
CA SER A 17 1.04 17.85 -17.23
C SER A 17 1.12 19.13 -16.38
N GLY A 18 1.04 20.30 -17.00
CA GLY A 18 1.07 21.60 -16.32
C GLY A 18 2.25 21.74 -15.34
N GLU A 19 1.98 22.30 -14.16
CA GLU A 19 3.02 22.60 -13.16
C GLU A 19 3.69 21.36 -12.55
N HIS A 20 3.01 20.20 -12.56
CA HIS A 20 3.52 18.96 -11.94
C HIS A 20 4.76 18.40 -12.63
N LEU A 21 4.89 18.65 -13.93
CA LEU A 21 6.01 18.17 -14.74
C LEU A 21 7.37 18.61 -14.20
N GLN A 22 7.47 19.78 -13.56
CA GLN A 22 8.75 20.27 -13.07
C GLN A 22 9.32 19.40 -11.95
N GLN A 23 8.47 18.96 -11.03
CA GLN A 23 8.90 18.11 -9.91
C GLN A 23 9.42 16.75 -10.42
N LEU A 24 8.76 16.17 -11.42
CA LEU A 24 9.24 14.97 -12.09
C LEU A 24 10.60 15.22 -12.74
N ILE A 25 10.73 16.27 -13.57
CA ILE A 25 11.98 16.62 -14.26
C ILE A 25 13.12 16.78 -13.26
N ASP A 26 12.92 17.55 -12.20
CA ASP A 26 13.94 17.79 -11.16
C ASP A 26 14.37 16.47 -10.52
N SER A 27 13.43 15.55 -10.26
CA SER A 27 13.74 14.24 -9.70
C SER A 27 14.54 13.32 -10.64
N LEU A 28 14.30 13.42 -11.95
CA LEU A 28 15.00 12.62 -12.95
C LEU A 28 16.41 13.15 -13.21
N LEU A 29 16.56 14.48 -13.27
CA LEU A 29 17.86 15.13 -13.42
C LEU A 29 18.71 15.05 -12.14
N GLY A 30 18.06 14.97 -10.98
CA GLY A 30 18.70 14.83 -9.66
C GLY A 30 19.11 13.41 -9.29
N GLN A 31 18.92 12.41 -10.18
CA GLN A 31 19.29 11.04 -9.89
C GLN A 31 20.80 10.90 -9.63
N SER A 32 21.14 10.09 -8.63
CA SER A 32 22.51 9.70 -8.31
C SER A 32 23.14 8.74 -9.33
N MET A 33 22.33 8.12 -10.20
CA MET A 33 22.84 7.36 -11.34
C MET A 33 23.45 8.33 -12.36
N PRO A 34 24.66 8.08 -12.90
CA PRO A 34 25.26 8.96 -13.91
C PRO A 34 24.37 9.08 -15.16
N ALA A 35 24.23 10.28 -15.71
CA ALA A 35 23.45 10.54 -16.93
C ALA A 35 23.95 9.78 -18.18
N THR A 36 25.14 9.18 -18.13
CA THR A 36 25.66 8.28 -19.18
C THR A 36 25.09 6.87 -19.08
N ASP A 37 24.55 6.50 -17.93
CA ASP A 37 24.10 5.15 -17.59
C ASP A 37 22.57 4.99 -17.75
N PHE A 38 21.82 6.09 -17.89
CA PHE A 38 20.38 6.03 -18.13
C PHE A 38 19.94 7.03 -19.20
N GLU A 39 18.76 6.79 -19.77
CA GLU A 39 18.06 7.73 -20.62
C GLU A 39 16.64 7.97 -20.09
N VAL A 40 16.06 9.11 -20.46
CA VAL A 40 14.65 9.42 -20.21
C VAL A 40 13.95 9.55 -21.55
N VAL A 41 12.86 8.83 -21.73
CA VAL A 41 12.01 8.85 -22.92
C VAL A 41 10.65 9.40 -22.51
N PHE A 42 10.44 10.70 -22.73
CA PHE A 42 9.12 11.31 -22.63
C PHE A 42 8.33 10.99 -23.90
N VAL A 43 7.06 10.62 -23.72
CA VAL A 43 6.13 10.39 -24.83
C VAL A 43 4.89 11.25 -24.62
N ASP A 44 4.86 12.37 -25.34
CA ASP A 44 3.77 13.34 -25.31
C ASP A 44 2.56 12.81 -26.10
N ASP A 45 1.46 12.55 -25.40
CA ASP A 45 0.21 12.02 -25.93
C ASP A 45 -0.67 13.12 -26.54
N GLY A 46 -0.07 13.96 -27.38
CA GLY A 46 -0.77 15.02 -28.09
C GLY A 46 -1.22 16.18 -27.17
N SER A 47 -0.39 16.61 -26.22
CA SER A 47 -0.72 17.74 -25.34
C SER A 47 -1.01 19.02 -26.12
N THR A 48 -1.88 19.84 -25.55
CA THR A 48 -2.38 21.12 -26.10
C THR A 48 -2.00 22.34 -25.26
N ASP A 49 -1.37 22.12 -24.10
CA ASP A 49 -0.80 23.17 -23.25
C ASP A 49 0.67 23.45 -23.60
N ASP A 50 1.44 24.01 -22.67
CA ASP A 50 2.86 24.32 -22.86
C ASP A 50 3.81 23.12 -22.66
N THR A 51 3.28 21.94 -22.30
CA THR A 51 4.04 20.69 -22.13
C THR A 51 4.99 20.40 -23.29
N PRO A 52 4.58 20.46 -24.58
CA PRO A 52 5.46 20.11 -25.70
C PRO A 52 6.67 21.05 -25.83
N VAL A 53 6.48 22.33 -25.53
CA VAL A 53 7.56 23.34 -25.56
C VAL A 53 8.57 23.05 -24.47
N ARG A 54 8.09 22.81 -23.24
CA ARG A 54 8.95 22.48 -22.09
C ARG A 54 9.76 21.21 -22.30
N LEU A 55 9.14 20.17 -22.86
CA LEU A 55 9.83 18.92 -23.19
C LEU A 55 10.90 19.13 -24.29
N ALA A 56 10.61 19.94 -25.31
CA ALA A 56 11.58 20.25 -26.37
C ALA A 56 12.82 21.00 -25.82
N GLU A 57 12.60 21.97 -24.94
CA GLU A 57 13.68 22.69 -24.25
C GLU A 57 14.52 21.74 -23.37
N LEU A 58 13.86 20.84 -22.63
CA LEU A 58 14.53 19.84 -21.80
C LEU A 58 15.41 18.91 -22.64
N ALA A 59 14.89 18.39 -23.75
CA ALA A 59 15.65 17.51 -24.64
C ALA A 59 16.84 18.23 -25.32
N ALA A 60 16.69 19.52 -25.61
CA ALA A 60 17.79 20.33 -26.15
C ALA A 60 18.90 20.56 -25.11
N ALA A 61 18.56 20.69 -23.83
CA ALA A 61 19.50 20.91 -22.75
C ALA A 61 20.18 19.63 -22.24
N HIS A 62 19.52 18.46 -22.35
CA HIS A 62 19.97 17.22 -21.74
C HIS A 62 20.08 16.08 -22.77
N PRO A 63 21.31 15.68 -23.19
CA PRO A 63 21.51 14.68 -24.26
C PRO A 63 20.97 13.27 -23.99
N HIS A 64 20.70 12.94 -22.73
CA HIS A 64 20.13 11.66 -22.31
C HIS A 64 18.59 11.69 -22.24
N VAL A 65 17.97 12.82 -22.59
CA VAL A 65 16.52 12.99 -22.68
C VAL A 65 16.10 12.92 -24.15
N THR A 66 15.10 12.10 -24.44
CA THR A 66 14.45 11.99 -25.76
C THR A 66 12.97 12.27 -25.58
N VAL A 67 12.39 13.00 -26.56
CA VAL A 67 10.96 13.29 -26.60
C VAL A 67 10.37 12.70 -27.87
N LEU A 68 9.33 11.90 -27.69
CA LEU A 68 8.45 11.44 -28.75
C LEU A 68 7.11 12.15 -28.62
N ARG A 69 6.39 12.30 -29.73
CA ARG A 69 5.02 12.80 -29.73
C ARG A 69 4.15 11.85 -30.56
N CYS A 70 2.97 11.52 -30.04
CA CYS A 70 1.94 10.79 -30.78
C CYS A 70 0.64 11.61 -30.87
N GLU A 71 -0.25 11.16 -31.75
CA GLU A 71 -1.64 11.62 -31.73
C GLU A 71 -2.31 11.18 -30.43
N HIS A 72 -3.12 12.07 -29.85
CA HIS A 72 -3.76 11.86 -28.55
C HIS A 72 -4.54 10.55 -28.51
N SER A 73 -4.01 9.58 -27.77
CA SER A 73 -4.57 8.26 -27.59
C SER A 73 -5.66 8.24 -26.52
N GLY A 74 -5.62 9.19 -25.58
CA GLY A 74 -6.57 9.32 -24.46
C GLY A 74 -6.36 8.33 -23.33
N TRP A 75 -5.24 7.60 -23.32
CA TRP A 75 -4.87 6.65 -22.26
C TRP A 75 -3.34 6.45 -22.22
N PRO A 76 -2.71 6.16 -21.07
CA PRO A 76 -1.24 6.03 -20.99
C PRO A 76 -0.67 4.79 -21.73
N SER A 77 -1.49 3.82 -22.14
CA SER A 77 -1.02 2.57 -22.78
C SER A 77 -0.15 2.81 -24.01
N ARG A 78 -0.66 3.57 -25.00
CA ARG A 78 0.05 3.80 -26.27
C ARG A 78 1.35 4.58 -26.05
N PRO A 79 1.37 5.70 -25.29
CA PRO A 79 2.61 6.37 -24.95
C PRO A 79 3.62 5.48 -24.24
N ARG A 80 3.19 4.63 -23.28
CA ARG A 80 4.07 3.66 -22.61
C ARG A 80 4.66 2.64 -23.58
N ASN A 81 3.87 2.10 -24.51
CA ASN A 81 4.34 1.15 -25.52
C ASN A 81 5.34 1.78 -26.49
N LEU A 82 5.05 2.99 -27.01
CA LEU A 82 5.98 3.75 -27.86
C LEU A 82 7.30 4.04 -27.14
N GLY A 83 7.23 4.39 -25.85
CA GLY A 83 8.41 4.59 -25.02
C GLY A 83 9.22 3.31 -24.84
N LEU A 84 8.55 2.17 -24.60
CA LEU A 84 9.19 0.85 -24.51
C LEU A 84 9.86 0.45 -25.83
N ASP A 85 9.26 0.74 -26.98
CA ASP A 85 9.86 0.48 -28.30
C ASP A 85 11.14 1.30 -28.52
N ARG A 86 11.17 2.52 -28.00
CA ARG A 86 12.32 3.41 -28.10
C ARG A 86 13.41 3.18 -27.05
N ALA A 87 13.08 2.51 -25.95
CA ALA A 87 13.98 2.22 -24.85
C ALA A 87 15.17 1.37 -25.28
N ARG A 88 16.37 1.70 -24.77
CA ARG A 88 17.65 1.04 -25.06
C ARG A 88 18.34 0.45 -23.84
N GLY A 89 17.89 0.81 -22.64
CA GLY A 89 18.46 0.33 -21.39
C GLY A 89 18.25 -1.16 -21.16
N GLU A 90 19.15 -1.80 -20.40
CA GLU A 90 18.98 -3.18 -19.93
C GLU A 90 17.63 -3.35 -19.20
N TYR A 91 17.24 -2.32 -18.42
CA TYR A 91 15.98 -2.24 -17.71
C TYR A 91 15.14 -1.04 -18.15
N VAL A 92 13.81 -1.14 -17.96
CA VAL A 92 12.83 -0.08 -18.21
C VAL A 92 12.10 0.25 -16.90
N GLN A 93 12.03 1.53 -16.56
CA GLN A 93 11.26 2.04 -15.42
C GLN A 93 10.14 2.94 -15.93
N PHE A 94 8.88 2.59 -15.67
CA PHE A 94 7.75 3.46 -16.00
C PHE A 94 7.49 4.46 -14.86
N VAL A 95 7.25 5.72 -15.21
CA VAL A 95 6.96 6.81 -14.27
C VAL A 95 5.86 7.69 -14.87
N ASP A 96 4.78 7.93 -14.12
CA ASP A 96 3.71 8.83 -14.56
C ASP A 96 4.16 10.31 -14.44
N ASP A 97 3.59 11.19 -15.27
CA ASP A 97 3.99 12.61 -15.38
C ASP A 97 3.59 13.51 -14.19
N ASP A 98 2.81 12.97 -13.25
CA ASP A 98 2.37 13.61 -12.02
C ASP A 98 2.99 13.01 -10.74
N ASP A 99 3.94 12.09 -10.90
CA ASP A 99 4.68 11.42 -9.85
C ASP A 99 6.18 11.81 -9.88
N TRP A 100 7.01 11.29 -8.96
CA TRP A 100 8.46 11.49 -9.01
C TRP A 100 9.25 10.35 -8.35
N LEU A 101 10.55 10.28 -8.65
CA LEU A 101 11.48 9.30 -8.07
C LEU A 101 12.28 9.91 -6.91
N ALA A 102 12.72 9.07 -5.98
CA ALA A 102 13.72 9.48 -5.00
C ALA A 102 15.14 9.49 -5.62
N ASP A 103 16.05 10.29 -5.07
CA ASP A 103 17.38 10.57 -5.66
C ASP A 103 18.24 9.32 -5.95
N GLU A 104 18.08 8.24 -5.18
CA GLU A 104 18.82 6.99 -5.36
C GLU A 104 17.98 5.87 -6.00
N ALA A 105 16.76 6.18 -6.45
CA ALA A 105 15.82 5.17 -6.93
C ALA A 105 16.37 4.35 -8.09
N LEU A 106 16.88 4.99 -9.15
CA LEU A 106 17.37 4.26 -10.32
C LEU A 106 18.59 3.40 -9.98
N ALA A 107 19.56 3.96 -9.24
CA ALA A 107 20.79 3.27 -8.87
C ALA A 107 20.51 2.06 -7.97
N ARG A 108 19.66 2.22 -6.94
CA ARG A 108 19.32 1.14 -6.01
C ARG A 108 18.47 0.06 -6.68
N LEU A 109 17.46 0.44 -7.47
CA LEU A 109 16.61 -0.54 -8.16
C LEU A 109 17.40 -1.36 -9.17
N HIS A 110 18.19 -0.71 -10.02
CA HIS A 110 19.04 -1.39 -10.99
C HIS A 110 20.05 -2.30 -10.28
N GLY A 111 20.75 -1.78 -9.27
CA GLY A 111 21.73 -2.55 -8.50
C GLY A 111 21.11 -3.79 -7.86
N TYR A 112 19.94 -3.65 -7.25
CA TYR A 112 19.22 -4.76 -6.63
C TYR A 112 18.70 -5.76 -7.68
N ALA A 113 18.21 -5.28 -8.83
CA ALA A 113 17.74 -6.13 -9.92
C ALA A 113 18.87 -6.99 -10.49
N VAL A 114 20.02 -6.37 -10.81
CA VAL A 114 21.19 -7.07 -11.35
C VAL A 114 21.78 -8.05 -10.34
N ALA A 115 21.96 -7.63 -9.09
CA ALA A 115 22.55 -8.47 -8.05
C ALA A 115 21.77 -9.78 -7.81
N ASN A 116 20.45 -9.74 -8.03
CA ASN A 116 19.58 -10.89 -7.86
C ASN A 116 19.24 -11.59 -9.17
N GLY A 117 19.57 -11.03 -10.34
CA GLY A 117 19.13 -11.55 -11.63
C GLY A 117 17.62 -11.43 -11.83
N ALA A 118 17.02 -10.34 -11.36
CA ALA A 118 15.57 -10.12 -11.42
C ALA A 118 15.10 -9.75 -12.82
N ASP A 119 13.94 -10.26 -13.21
CA ASP A 119 13.18 -9.78 -14.37
C ASP A 119 12.33 -8.56 -14.00
N ILE A 120 11.93 -8.47 -12.72
CA ILE A 120 11.12 -7.38 -12.19
C ILE A 120 11.71 -6.95 -10.84
N ALA A 121 12.01 -5.67 -10.67
CA ALA A 121 12.37 -5.07 -9.39
C ALA A 121 11.33 -4.03 -8.97
N ILE A 122 10.78 -4.22 -7.77
CA ILE A 122 9.76 -3.38 -7.16
C ILE A 122 10.40 -2.52 -6.09
N GLY A 123 10.41 -1.20 -6.29
CA GLY A 123 10.82 -0.24 -5.27
C GLY A 123 9.69 0.13 -4.34
N LYS A 124 10.02 0.39 -3.08
CA LYS A 124 9.07 0.92 -2.11
C LYS A 124 8.47 2.23 -2.59
N MET A 125 7.17 2.33 -2.38
CA MET A 125 6.37 3.48 -2.79
C MET A 125 5.90 4.24 -1.56
N THR A 126 5.75 5.55 -1.70
CA THR A 126 4.96 6.36 -0.75
C THR A 126 3.91 7.19 -1.49
N GLY A 127 2.88 7.61 -0.76
CA GLY A 127 1.72 8.30 -1.31
C GLY A 127 1.53 9.70 -0.75
N HIS A 128 1.39 10.66 -1.64
CA HIS A 128 1.02 12.05 -1.41
C HIS A 128 -0.44 12.25 -1.80
N GLY A 129 -1.34 11.89 -0.88
CA GLY A 129 -2.79 11.89 -1.15
C GLY A 129 -3.28 10.66 -1.94
N ARG A 130 -2.40 9.70 -2.23
CA ARG A 130 -2.73 8.39 -2.83
C ARG A 130 -2.40 7.26 -1.88
N SER A 131 -3.15 6.16 -1.98
CA SER A 131 -2.84 4.93 -1.25
C SER A 131 -1.81 4.12 -2.04
N VAL A 132 -0.84 3.56 -1.33
CA VAL A 132 0.17 2.65 -1.89
C VAL A 132 0.18 1.32 -1.14
N PRO A 133 0.66 0.22 -1.76
CA PRO A 133 0.82 -1.06 -1.09
C PRO A 133 1.77 -0.92 0.11
N ARG A 134 1.39 -1.43 1.28
CA ARG A 134 2.23 -1.36 2.50
C ARG A 134 2.78 -2.72 2.93
N GLU A 135 1.95 -3.75 2.84
CA GLU A 135 2.33 -5.11 3.26
C GLU A 135 3.47 -5.70 2.40
N LEU A 136 3.52 -5.30 1.12
CA LEU A 136 4.62 -5.64 0.22
C LEU A 136 5.98 -5.11 0.69
N PHE A 137 6.01 -3.89 1.22
CA PHE A 137 7.25 -3.20 1.58
C PHE A 137 7.65 -3.34 3.05
N ARG A 138 7.22 -4.41 3.73
CA ARG A 138 7.68 -4.71 5.11
C ARG A 138 9.14 -5.16 5.16
N VAL A 139 9.59 -5.91 4.15
CA VAL A 139 10.93 -6.52 4.12
C VAL A 139 11.45 -6.58 2.69
N ASN A 140 12.77 -6.52 2.53
CA ASN A 140 13.43 -6.80 1.26
C ASN A 140 13.19 -8.27 0.88
N ARG A 141 12.94 -8.54 -0.40
CA ARG A 141 12.80 -9.90 -0.94
C ARG A 141 13.64 -10.02 -2.20
N PRO A 142 14.79 -10.72 -2.14
CA PRO A 142 15.58 -11.03 -3.32
C PRO A 142 14.81 -11.86 -4.35
N ASP A 143 13.87 -12.69 -3.87
CA ASP A 143 13.03 -13.59 -4.66
C ASP A 143 11.63 -13.65 -4.05
N ALA A 144 10.75 -12.77 -4.51
CA ALA A 144 9.35 -12.74 -4.12
C ALA A 144 8.53 -13.61 -5.07
N ARG A 145 7.70 -14.48 -4.52
CA ARG A 145 6.84 -15.40 -5.29
C ARG A 145 5.37 -15.10 -5.03
N LEU A 146 4.51 -15.45 -5.99
CA LEU A 146 3.07 -15.16 -5.91
C LEU A 146 2.36 -15.90 -4.77
N ASP A 147 2.92 -17.03 -4.31
CA ASP A 147 2.36 -17.89 -3.26
C ASP A 147 2.80 -17.51 -1.83
N ASP A 148 3.92 -16.79 -1.68
CA ASP A 148 4.48 -16.43 -0.36
C ASP A 148 4.68 -14.92 -0.13
N SER A 149 4.43 -14.11 -1.16
CA SER A 149 4.67 -12.67 -1.13
C SER A 149 3.44 -11.91 -1.65
N PRO A 150 3.12 -10.73 -1.08
CA PRO A 150 1.94 -9.95 -1.45
C PRO A 150 2.16 -9.14 -2.75
N LEU A 151 2.73 -9.77 -3.79
CA LEU A 151 2.99 -9.16 -5.09
C LEU A 151 1.71 -8.60 -5.74
N MET A 152 0.61 -9.35 -5.58
CA MET A 152 -0.71 -8.98 -6.11
C MET A 152 -1.29 -7.71 -5.49
N GLU A 153 -0.74 -7.21 -4.38
CA GLU A 153 -1.13 -5.91 -3.82
C GLU A 153 -0.61 -4.74 -4.66
N SER A 154 0.42 -4.95 -5.49
CA SER A 154 1.00 -3.95 -6.38
C SER A 154 0.86 -4.37 -7.84
N LEU A 155 -0.22 -3.94 -8.51
CA LEU A 155 -0.46 -4.20 -9.93
C LEU A 155 -0.22 -2.98 -10.83
N THR A 156 0.32 -1.88 -10.30
CA THR A 156 0.70 -0.69 -11.09
C THR A 156 1.98 -0.94 -11.91
N CYS A 157 2.18 -0.23 -13.01
CA CYS A 157 3.39 -0.40 -13.82
C CYS A 157 4.67 0.26 -13.25
N HIS A 158 4.57 0.98 -12.12
CA HIS A 158 5.63 1.80 -11.52
C HIS A 158 6.76 0.97 -10.89
N LYS A 159 7.48 0.21 -11.72
CA LYS A 159 8.49 -0.79 -11.37
C LYS A 159 9.56 -0.82 -12.45
N MET A 160 10.68 -1.45 -12.12
CA MET A 160 11.76 -1.67 -13.05
C MET A 160 11.64 -3.08 -13.65
N PHE A 161 11.58 -3.18 -14.97
CA PHE A 161 11.45 -4.43 -15.70
C PHE A 161 12.67 -4.66 -16.57
N ARG A 162 13.19 -5.88 -16.62
CA ARG A 162 14.24 -6.25 -17.58
C ARG A 162 13.67 -6.10 -18.99
N ARG A 163 14.29 -5.27 -19.82
CA ARG A 163 13.79 -4.97 -21.17
C ARG A 163 13.67 -6.22 -22.03
N ALA A 164 14.72 -7.06 -22.02
CA ALA A 164 14.72 -8.31 -22.77
C ALA A 164 13.58 -9.27 -22.35
N PHE A 165 13.20 -9.27 -21.07
CA PHE A 165 12.06 -10.03 -20.56
C PHE A 165 10.73 -9.49 -21.11
N LEU A 166 10.53 -8.16 -21.08
CA LEU A 166 9.34 -7.54 -21.67
C LEU A 166 9.17 -7.92 -23.15
N LEU A 167 10.26 -7.82 -23.92
CA LEU A 167 10.25 -8.10 -25.36
C LEU A 167 10.06 -9.59 -25.67
N ALA A 168 10.75 -10.48 -24.95
CA ALA A 168 10.68 -11.92 -25.19
C ALA A 168 9.28 -12.52 -24.95
N HIS A 169 8.50 -11.89 -24.08
CA HIS A 169 7.15 -12.33 -23.73
C HIS A 169 6.04 -11.46 -24.33
N ASP A 170 6.39 -10.48 -25.16
CA ASP A 170 5.45 -9.50 -25.71
C ASP A 170 4.54 -8.89 -24.61
N LEU A 171 5.18 -8.40 -23.55
CA LEU A 171 4.51 -7.75 -22.43
C LEU A 171 4.27 -6.27 -22.79
N ARG A 172 3.07 -6.01 -23.32
CA ARG A 172 2.61 -4.68 -23.75
C ARG A 172 1.37 -4.25 -22.99
N PHE A 173 1.15 -2.93 -22.92
CA PHE A 173 -0.11 -2.39 -22.43
C PHE A 173 -1.18 -2.53 -23.52
N PRO A 174 -2.42 -2.93 -23.18
CA PRO A 174 -3.50 -2.95 -24.16
C PRO A 174 -3.86 -1.52 -24.61
N GLU A 175 -3.82 -1.27 -25.92
CA GLU A 175 -4.10 0.06 -26.50
C GLU A 175 -5.57 0.23 -26.89
N GLU A 176 -6.13 -0.74 -27.62
CA GLU A 176 -7.47 -0.65 -28.21
C GLU A 176 -8.32 -1.89 -27.90
N PRO A 177 -9.61 -1.71 -27.52
CA PRO A 177 -10.19 -0.44 -27.07
C PRO A 177 -9.50 0.05 -25.77
N ARG A 178 -9.72 1.31 -25.40
CA ARG A 178 -9.26 1.85 -24.10
C ARG A 178 -9.84 1.02 -22.95
N LYS A 179 -8.97 0.52 -22.08
CA LYS A 179 -9.35 -0.33 -20.94
C LYS A 179 -8.81 0.23 -19.65
N ARG A 180 -9.69 0.41 -18.65
CA ARG A 180 -9.24 0.59 -17.27
C ARG A 180 -8.54 -0.69 -16.82
N LEU A 181 -7.55 -0.58 -15.95
CA LEU A 181 -6.74 -1.72 -15.49
C LEU A 181 -5.76 -2.24 -16.57
N GLU A 182 -5.34 -1.38 -17.49
CA GLU A 182 -4.29 -1.66 -18.47
C GLU A 182 -3.00 -2.15 -17.80
N ASP A 183 -2.66 -1.56 -16.65
CA ASP A 183 -1.50 -1.98 -15.85
C ASP A 183 -1.67 -3.40 -15.33
N HIS A 184 -2.89 -3.79 -14.92
CA HIS A 184 -3.13 -5.12 -14.40
C HIS A 184 -2.92 -6.19 -15.48
N HIS A 185 -3.21 -5.89 -16.75
CA HIS A 185 -2.97 -6.81 -17.86
C HIS A 185 -1.48 -7.13 -17.99
N LEU A 186 -0.64 -6.09 -18.08
CA LEU A 186 0.80 -6.26 -18.20
C LEU A 186 1.38 -6.88 -16.93
N VAL A 187 1.06 -6.35 -15.76
CA VAL A 187 1.74 -6.72 -14.50
C VAL A 187 1.33 -8.09 -14.00
N ALA A 188 0.06 -8.49 -14.11
CA ALA A 188 -0.35 -9.84 -13.72
C ALA A 188 0.34 -10.89 -14.60
N ARG A 189 0.35 -10.68 -15.93
CA ARG A 189 1.04 -11.57 -16.87
C ARG A 189 2.55 -11.57 -16.64
N ALA A 190 3.15 -10.42 -16.36
CA ALA A 190 4.56 -10.31 -16.04
C ALA A 190 4.93 -11.09 -14.77
N TYR A 191 4.14 -11.03 -13.70
CA TYR A 191 4.40 -11.85 -12.51
C TYR A 191 4.28 -13.35 -12.77
N LEU A 192 3.33 -13.77 -13.61
CA LEU A 192 3.14 -15.18 -13.97
C LEU A 192 4.27 -15.74 -14.85
N LEU A 193 4.90 -14.89 -15.67
CA LEU A 193 5.97 -15.28 -16.60
C LEU A 193 7.39 -15.04 -16.06
N SER A 194 7.54 -14.14 -15.07
CA SER A 194 8.82 -13.77 -14.47
C SER A 194 9.47 -14.97 -13.80
N ARG A 195 10.77 -15.15 -14.04
CA ARG A 195 11.56 -16.16 -13.32
C ARG A 195 11.93 -15.68 -11.92
N ARG A 196 12.07 -14.36 -11.75
CA ARG A 196 12.47 -13.76 -10.48
C ARG A 196 11.95 -12.33 -10.38
N THR A 197 11.19 -12.09 -9.31
CA THR A 197 10.75 -10.75 -8.91
C THR A 197 11.42 -10.38 -7.61
N SER A 198 12.05 -9.21 -7.54
CA SER A 198 12.72 -8.71 -6.34
C SER A 198 11.98 -7.49 -5.79
N VAL A 199 11.91 -7.37 -4.46
CA VAL A 199 11.25 -6.26 -3.75
C VAL A 199 12.26 -5.56 -2.87
N LEU A 200 12.50 -4.28 -3.15
CA LEU A 200 13.35 -3.38 -2.36
C LEU A 200 12.46 -2.51 -1.47
N SER A 201 12.61 -2.68 -0.15
CA SER A 201 11.70 -2.17 0.89
C SER A 201 12.38 -1.24 1.91
N ASP A 202 13.70 -1.20 1.94
CA ASP A 202 14.48 -0.38 2.89
C ASP A 202 14.67 1.08 2.41
N TYR A 203 14.41 1.37 1.14
CA TYR A 203 14.47 2.71 0.57
C TYR A 203 13.23 3.02 -0.27
N THR A 204 12.59 4.16 -0.02
CA THR A 204 11.49 4.65 -0.86
C THR A 204 12.04 5.07 -2.22
N CYS A 205 11.61 4.41 -3.29
CA CYS A 205 12.05 4.70 -4.65
C CYS A 205 11.08 5.61 -5.41
N TYR A 206 9.78 5.51 -5.13
CA TYR A 206 8.73 6.10 -5.96
C TYR A 206 7.70 6.85 -5.11
N HIS A 207 7.37 8.08 -5.51
CA HIS A 207 6.39 8.92 -4.85
C HIS A 207 5.16 9.10 -5.74
N HIS A 208 4.03 8.53 -5.31
CA HIS A 208 2.75 8.70 -5.97
C HIS A 208 2.04 9.97 -5.49
N ALA A 209 1.67 10.88 -6.37
CA ALA A 209 0.96 12.09 -6.01
C ALA A 209 -0.43 12.19 -6.59
N ARG A 210 -1.32 12.81 -5.81
CA ARG A 210 -2.65 13.20 -6.25
C ARG A 210 -2.55 14.61 -6.82
N ARG A 211 -2.98 14.80 -8.06
CA ARG A 211 -3.05 16.14 -8.65
C ARG A 211 -4.13 16.95 -7.92
N PRO A 212 -3.84 18.20 -7.50
CA PRO A 212 -4.83 19.07 -6.87
C PRO A 212 -6.02 19.40 -7.79
N ASP A 213 -5.81 19.41 -9.10
CA ASP A 213 -6.82 19.65 -10.13
C ASP A 213 -7.78 18.46 -10.37
N GLY A 214 -7.52 17.31 -9.74
CA GLY A 214 -8.31 16.09 -9.92
C GLY A 214 -8.12 15.39 -11.27
N GLY A 215 -7.14 15.80 -12.07
CA GLY A 215 -6.85 15.28 -13.41
C GLY A 215 -6.28 13.86 -13.44
N ASN A 216 -6.06 13.20 -12.29
CA ASN A 216 -5.64 11.79 -12.29
C ASN A 216 -6.72 10.93 -12.96
N LEU A 217 -6.33 10.14 -13.95
CA LEU A 217 -7.24 9.28 -14.73
C LEU A 217 -8.05 8.29 -13.88
N THR A 218 -7.47 7.83 -12.75
CA THR A 218 -8.11 6.93 -11.79
C THR A 218 -9.00 7.65 -10.77
N ALA A 219 -9.01 8.98 -10.73
CA ALA A 219 -9.83 9.75 -9.79
C ALA A 219 -11.27 9.95 -10.27
N THR A 220 -11.53 9.80 -11.58
CA THR A 220 -12.88 9.85 -12.14
C THR A 220 -13.67 8.58 -11.80
N ARG A 221 -14.98 8.73 -11.54
CA ARG A 221 -15.84 7.56 -11.29
C ARG A 221 -15.82 6.65 -12.53
N MET A 222 -15.65 5.36 -12.29
CA MET A 222 -15.63 4.36 -13.35
C MET A 222 -17.06 4.07 -13.84
N GLU A 223 -17.21 3.88 -15.15
CA GLU A 223 -18.42 3.30 -15.74
C GLU A 223 -18.38 1.78 -15.47
N PRO A 224 -19.38 1.21 -14.77
CA PRO A 224 -19.30 -0.17 -14.30
C PRO A 224 -19.11 -1.22 -15.39
N SER A 225 -19.85 -1.15 -16.50
CA SER A 225 -19.81 -2.18 -17.54
C SER A 225 -18.42 -2.33 -18.12
N GLY A 226 -17.86 -1.27 -18.68
CA GLY A 226 -16.53 -1.29 -19.32
C GLY A 226 -15.40 -1.58 -18.33
N TYR A 227 -15.56 -1.16 -17.06
CA TYR A 227 -14.61 -1.52 -16.01
C TYR A 227 -14.60 -3.02 -15.71
N TYR A 228 -15.77 -3.63 -15.56
CA TYR A 228 -15.89 -5.05 -15.25
C TYR A 228 -15.60 -5.96 -16.44
N ASP A 229 -15.82 -5.50 -17.67
CA ASP A 229 -15.30 -6.17 -18.87
C ASP A 229 -13.78 -6.20 -18.88
N SER A 230 -13.13 -5.07 -18.58
CA SER A 230 -11.67 -5.02 -18.44
C SER A 230 -11.18 -5.91 -17.29
N LEU A 231 -11.95 -6.05 -16.21
CA LEU A 231 -11.63 -6.97 -15.12
C LEU A 231 -11.71 -8.43 -15.56
N ARG A 232 -12.73 -8.83 -16.34
CA ARG A 232 -12.86 -10.19 -16.87
C ARG A 232 -11.64 -10.57 -17.72
N GLU A 233 -11.15 -9.67 -18.55
CA GLU A 233 -9.93 -9.92 -19.34
C GLU A 233 -8.69 -10.15 -18.47
N VAL A 234 -8.54 -9.39 -17.38
CA VAL A 234 -7.45 -9.63 -16.41
C VAL A 234 -7.59 -11.00 -15.75
N LEU A 235 -8.81 -11.44 -15.43
CA LEU A 235 -9.05 -12.78 -14.90
C LEU A 235 -8.74 -13.85 -15.96
N ASP A 236 -9.04 -13.61 -17.24
CA ASP A 236 -8.72 -14.53 -18.35
C ASP A 236 -7.21 -14.74 -18.47
N ILE A 237 -6.40 -13.70 -18.23
CA ILE A 237 -4.94 -13.83 -18.18
C ILE A 237 -4.53 -14.82 -17.08
N VAL A 238 -5.12 -14.74 -15.90
CA VAL A 238 -4.79 -15.65 -14.78
C VAL A 238 -5.22 -17.07 -15.10
N ASP A 239 -6.44 -17.24 -15.60
CA ASP A 239 -6.99 -18.55 -15.97
C ASP A 239 -6.15 -19.22 -17.08
N ALA A 240 -5.62 -18.44 -18.03
CA ALA A 240 -4.77 -18.95 -19.12
C ALA A 240 -3.35 -19.37 -18.69
N HIS A 241 -2.87 -18.91 -17.53
CA HIS A 241 -1.49 -19.14 -17.07
C HIS A 241 -1.41 -19.95 -15.76
N THR A 242 -2.54 -20.37 -15.22
CA THR A 242 -2.62 -21.17 -14.00
C THR A 242 -3.58 -22.32 -14.20
N GLU A 243 -3.54 -23.35 -13.34
CA GLU A 243 -4.61 -24.34 -13.21
C GLU A 243 -5.49 -23.98 -12.00
N PRO A 244 -6.74 -24.48 -11.91
CA PRO A 244 -7.56 -24.32 -10.70
C PRO A 244 -6.80 -24.84 -9.48
N GLY A 245 -6.76 -24.03 -8.42
CA GLY A 245 -6.04 -24.37 -7.19
C GLY A 245 -5.54 -23.14 -6.42
N PRO A 246 -4.74 -23.36 -5.35
CA PRO A 246 -4.45 -22.33 -4.37
C PRO A 246 -3.81 -21.04 -4.92
N LEU A 247 -2.96 -21.15 -5.95
CA LEU A 247 -2.34 -19.99 -6.60
C LEU A 247 -3.39 -19.16 -7.34
N ARG A 248 -4.19 -19.79 -8.20
CA ARG A 248 -5.28 -19.12 -8.94
C ARG A 248 -6.27 -18.48 -7.98
N ASP A 249 -6.66 -19.21 -6.93
CA ASP A 249 -7.60 -18.71 -5.91
C ASP A 249 -7.05 -17.48 -5.19
N THR A 250 -5.75 -17.49 -4.86
CA THR A 250 -5.08 -16.35 -4.22
C THR A 250 -5.07 -15.12 -5.13
N MET A 251 -4.79 -15.32 -6.43
CA MET A 251 -4.83 -14.24 -7.41
C MET A 251 -6.26 -13.71 -7.59
N HIS A 252 -7.25 -14.57 -7.86
CA HIS A 252 -8.67 -14.19 -7.99
C HIS A 252 -9.18 -13.45 -6.76
N ARG A 253 -8.83 -13.94 -5.56
CA ARG A 253 -9.23 -13.33 -4.28
C ARG A 253 -8.77 -11.89 -4.16
N ARG A 254 -7.61 -11.52 -4.71
CA ARG A 254 -7.15 -10.13 -4.72
C ARG A 254 -8.11 -9.23 -5.50
N TRP A 255 -8.59 -9.62 -6.67
CA TRP A 255 -9.54 -8.80 -7.43
C TRP A 255 -10.94 -8.82 -6.83
N LEU A 256 -11.39 -9.98 -6.33
CA LEU A 256 -12.63 -10.05 -5.55
C LEU A 256 -12.59 -9.04 -4.38
N ARG A 257 -11.51 -9.04 -3.60
CA ARG A 257 -11.35 -8.12 -2.47
C ARG A 257 -11.22 -6.66 -2.91
N SER A 258 -10.24 -6.36 -3.75
CA SER A 258 -9.82 -4.98 -4.03
C SER A 258 -10.65 -4.30 -5.09
N GLU A 259 -11.10 -5.05 -6.11
CA GLU A 259 -11.86 -4.48 -7.22
C GLU A 259 -13.37 -4.56 -7.06
N MET A 260 -13.88 -5.53 -6.27
CA MET A 260 -15.32 -5.78 -6.15
C MET A 260 -15.81 -5.45 -4.74
N VAL A 261 -15.45 -6.27 -3.75
CA VAL A 261 -15.89 -6.13 -2.34
C VAL A 261 -15.59 -4.74 -1.78
N ARG A 262 -14.40 -4.18 -2.01
CA ARG A 262 -14.05 -2.83 -1.53
C ARG A 262 -14.95 -1.73 -2.11
N ARG A 263 -15.52 -1.91 -3.31
CA ARG A 263 -16.45 -0.94 -3.92
C ARG A 263 -17.86 -1.05 -3.37
N LEU A 264 -18.22 -2.22 -2.83
CA LEU A 264 -19.52 -2.51 -2.21
C LEU A 264 -19.54 -2.22 -0.71
N ARG A 265 -18.69 -1.30 -0.24
CA ARG A 265 -18.40 -1.09 1.17
C ARG A 265 -18.12 0.36 1.54
N GLY A 266 -18.34 0.67 2.82
CA GLY A 266 -18.00 1.94 3.45
C GLY A 266 -18.60 3.17 2.76
N THR A 267 -17.94 4.32 2.99
CA THR A 267 -18.39 5.63 2.48
C THR A 267 -18.42 5.73 0.97
N GLY A 268 -17.66 4.89 0.25
CA GLY A 268 -17.63 4.86 -1.20
C GLY A 268 -18.97 4.44 -1.80
N LEU A 269 -19.56 3.37 -1.26
CA LEU A 269 -20.89 2.91 -1.66
C LEU A 269 -21.98 3.88 -1.18
N GLY A 270 -21.93 4.30 0.09
CA GLY A 270 -22.97 5.15 0.68
C GLY A 270 -23.12 6.53 0.03
N ASN A 271 -22.07 7.06 -0.59
CA ASN A 271 -22.10 8.33 -1.32
C ASN A 271 -22.32 8.16 -2.84
N ALA A 272 -22.49 6.94 -3.34
CA ALA A 272 -22.69 6.69 -4.75
C ALA A 272 -24.18 6.84 -5.16
N PRO A 273 -24.46 7.32 -6.38
CA PRO A 273 -25.79 7.29 -6.98
C PRO A 273 -26.35 5.87 -7.00
N ARG A 274 -27.66 5.76 -6.76
CA ARG A 274 -28.31 4.45 -6.59
C ARG A 274 -28.23 3.57 -7.84
N ASP A 275 -28.43 4.16 -9.01
CA ASP A 275 -28.29 3.51 -10.31
C ASP A 275 -26.89 2.90 -10.51
N TRP A 276 -25.86 3.64 -10.11
CA TRP A 276 -24.48 3.14 -10.15
C TRP A 276 -24.27 1.98 -9.16
N VAL A 277 -24.83 2.08 -7.94
CA VAL A 277 -24.76 1.00 -6.94
C VAL A 277 -25.39 -0.28 -7.47
N ASP A 278 -26.60 -0.19 -8.05
CA ASP A 278 -27.32 -1.33 -8.60
C ASP A 278 -26.53 -1.97 -9.76
N GLN A 279 -25.96 -1.16 -10.66
CA GLN A 279 -25.14 -1.67 -11.78
C GLN A 279 -23.86 -2.37 -11.29
N VAL A 280 -23.17 -1.79 -10.30
CA VAL A 280 -21.97 -2.39 -9.72
C VAL A 280 -22.30 -3.70 -9.00
N ALA A 281 -23.37 -3.75 -8.22
CA ALA A 281 -23.79 -4.97 -7.54
C ALA A 281 -24.14 -6.07 -8.55
N ALA A 282 -24.84 -5.74 -9.64
CA ALA A 282 -25.19 -6.69 -10.69
C ALA A 282 -23.95 -7.24 -11.41
N GLU A 283 -22.98 -6.40 -11.78
CA GLU A 283 -21.74 -6.87 -12.42
C GLU A 283 -20.89 -7.73 -11.48
N VAL A 284 -20.80 -7.34 -10.20
CA VAL A 284 -20.08 -8.13 -9.18
C VAL A 284 -20.76 -9.48 -8.97
N GLN A 285 -22.09 -9.52 -8.88
CA GLN A 285 -22.85 -10.75 -8.75
C GLN A 285 -22.53 -11.72 -9.89
N LYS A 286 -22.62 -11.26 -11.15
CA LYS A 286 -22.32 -12.09 -12.33
C LYS A 286 -20.92 -12.68 -12.26
N ILE A 287 -19.90 -11.84 -12.04
CA ILE A 287 -18.51 -12.31 -12.02
C ILE A 287 -18.27 -13.29 -10.88
N ILE A 288 -18.83 -13.08 -9.68
CA ILE A 288 -18.68 -14.05 -8.59
C ILE A 288 -19.24 -15.41 -9.00
N GLN A 289 -20.44 -15.43 -9.59
CA GLN A 289 -21.12 -16.67 -10.00
C GLN A 289 -20.43 -17.35 -11.20
N GLU A 290 -19.86 -16.57 -12.12
CA GLU A 290 -19.23 -17.08 -13.35
C GLU A 290 -17.78 -17.52 -13.15
N ARG A 291 -17.01 -16.86 -12.26
CA ARG A 291 -15.55 -16.93 -12.28
C ARG A 291 -14.90 -17.49 -11.02
N PHE A 292 -15.58 -17.45 -9.86
CA PHE A 292 -14.93 -17.75 -8.59
C PHE A 292 -15.43 -19.04 -7.96
N ALA A 293 -14.50 -19.95 -7.70
CA ALA A 293 -14.75 -21.10 -6.84
C ALA A 293 -15.07 -20.64 -5.39
N PRO A 294 -15.85 -21.41 -4.61
CA PRO A 294 -16.17 -21.07 -3.22
C PRO A 294 -14.96 -20.73 -2.35
N GLU A 295 -13.80 -21.36 -2.60
CA GLU A 295 -12.53 -21.18 -1.90
C GLU A 295 -11.93 -19.77 -2.08
N VAL A 296 -12.27 -19.09 -3.19
CA VAL A 296 -11.84 -17.70 -3.44
C VAL A 296 -12.45 -16.78 -2.39
N ALA A 297 -13.77 -16.82 -2.25
CA ALA A 297 -14.51 -16.04 -1.25
C ALA A 297 -14.27 -16.58 0.17
N GLY A 298 -14.11 -17.89 0.35
CA GLY A 298 -13.82 -18.52 1.63
C GLY A 298 -12.52 -18.02 2.27
N GLY A 299 -11.52 -17.66 1.48
CA GLY A 299 -10.28 -17.08 2.00
C GLY A 299 -10.34 -15.57 2.31
N LEU A 300 -11.48 -14.91 2.11
CA LEU A 300 -11.70 -13.52 2.56
C LEU A 300 -11.91 -13.47 4.08
N ARG A 301 -11.66 -12.30 4.66
CA ARG A 301 -11.97 -11.99 6.06
C ARG A 301 -13.48 -11.87 6.26
N SER A 302 -13.97 -12.04 7.49
CA SER A 302 -15.41 -12.22 7.76
C SER A 302 -16.30 -11.12 7.16
N VAL A 303 -15.97 -9.84 7.36
CA VAL A 303 -16.76 -8.74 6.77
C VAL A 303 -16.66 -8.70 5.24
N GLU A 304 -15.51 -9.05 4.66
CA GLU A 304 -15.30 -9.08 3.21
C GLU A 304 -16.08 -10.25 2.59
N ARG A 305 -16.08 -11.41 3.27
CA ARG A 305 -16.83 -12.61 2.91
C ARG A 305 -18.33 -12.38 2.99
N THR A 306 -18.80 -11.69 4.03
CA THR A 306 -20.19 -11.28 4.18
C THR A 306 -20.63 -10.41 3.00
N VAL A 307 -19.83 -9.42 2.62
CA VAL A 307 -20.13 -8.56 1.46
C VAL A 307 -20.13 -9.36 0.15
N ALA A 308 -19.14 -10.24 -0.05
CA ALA A 308 -19.09 -11.09 -1.24
C ALA A 308 -20.33 -12.00 -1.34
N GLY A 309 -20.77 -12.58 -0.23
CA GLY A 309 -21.97 -13.43 -0.16
C GLY A 309 -23.26 -12.66 -0.45
N LEU A 310 -23.45 -11.48 0.17
CA LEU A 310 -24.59 -10.61 -0.09
C LEU A 310 -24.65 -10.18 -1.57
N ALA A 311 -23.49 -9.84 -2.15
CA ALA A 311 -23.38 -9.50 -3.56
C ALA A 311 -23.72 -10.69 -4.47
N ALA A 312 -23.21 -11.89 -4.16
CA ALA A 312 -23.53 -13.11 -4.91
C ALA A 312 -25.03 -13.44 -4.91
N GLN A 313 -25.75 -13.08 -3.85
CA GLN A 313 -27.20 -13.24 -3.73
C GLN A 313 -28.01 -12.05 -4.27
N GLY A 314 -27.36 -10.98 -4.73
CA GLY A 314 -28.04 -9.77 -5.20
C GLY A 314 -28.78 -9.00 -4.11
N ARG A 315 -28.38 -9.14 -2.83
CA ARG A 315 -29.01 -8.48 -1.67
C ARG A 315 -28.53 -7.03 -1.55
N VAL A 316 -28.91 -6.17 -2.49
CA VAL A 316 -28.39 -4.80 -2.61
C VAL A 316 -28.74 -3.91 -1.40
N GLU A 317 -29.94 -3.99 -0.86
CA GLU A 317 -30.32 -3.19 0.33
C GLU A 317 -29.46 -3.54 1.55
N ASP A 318 -29.14 -4.83 1.71
CA ASP A 318 -28.28 -5.28 2.80
C ASP A 318 -26.82 -4.86 2.60
N LEU A 319 -26.34 -4.82 1.35
CA LEU A 319 -25.05 -4.22 1.02
C LEU A 319 -24.99 -2.74 1.42
N VAL A 320 -26.04 -1.97 1.15
CA VAL A 320 -26.13 -0.56 1.54
C VAL A 320 -26.13 -0.41 3.06
N ARG A 321 -26.97 -1.18 3.77
CA ARG A 321 -27.05 -1.15 5.24
C ARG A 321 -25.72 -1.54 5.90
N LEU A 322 -25.04 -2.57 5.38
CA LEU A 322 -23.73 -2.97 5.85
C LEU A 322 -22.67 -1.92 5.54
N ALA A 323 -22.71 -1.28 4.37
CA ALA A 323 -21.77 -0.23 3.98
C ALA A 323 -21.90 1.03 4.85
N GLU A 324 -23.10 1.43 5.25
CA GLU A 324 -23.35 2.52 6.20
C GLU A 324 -22.71 2.24 7.56
N TRP A 325 -22.88 1.02 8.07
CA TRP A 325 -22.25 0.60 9.32
C TRP A 325 -20.73 0.53 9.19
N ASP A 326 -20.23 -0.12 8.14
CA ASP A 326 -18.80 -0.21 7.82
C ASP A 326 -18.13 1.16 7.71
N ALA A 327 -18.84 2.15 7.14
CA ALA A 327 -18.39 3.53 7.03
C ALA A 327 -18.13 4.21 8.38
N GLY A 328 -18.73 3.73 9.47
CA GLY A 328 -18.54 4.22 10.83
C GLY A 328 -17.40 3.54 11.60
N VAL A 329 -16.85 2.43 11.10
CA VAL A 329 -15.80 1.66 11.80
C VAL A 329 -14.47 2.42 11.81
N ARG A 330 -13.89 2.62 13.00
CA ARG A 330 -12.61 3.32 13.23
C ARG A 330 -11.76 2.58 14.23
N ALA A 331 -10.44 2.73 14.14
CA ALA A 331 -9.52 2.33 15.19
C ALA A 331 -9.43 3.42 16.26
N ARG A 332 -9.73 3.06 17.52
CA ARG A 332 -9.51 3.92 18.68
C ARG A 332 -8.29 3.44 19.45
N THR A 333 -7.18 4.17 19.34
CA THR A 333 -5.94 3.87 20.06
C THR A 333 -5.69 4.84 21.21
N ARG A 334 -5.36 4.29 22.37
CA ARG A 334 -4.96 5.01 23.56
C ARG A 334 -3.49 4.73 23.85
N LEU A 335 -2.66 5.77 23.76
CA LEU A 335 -1.30 5.77 24.31
C LEU A 335 -1.39 5.69 25.84
N LYS A 336 -1.02 4.57 26.45
CA LYS A 336 -1.05 4.37 27.90
C LYS A 336 0.12 5.06 28.59
N ALA A 337 1.32 4.85 28.05
CA ALA A 337 2.55 5.45 28.53
C ALA A 337 3.57 5.51 27.37
N TYR A 338 4.59 6.34 27.53
CA TYR A 338 5.77 6.33 26.68
C TYR A 338 7.00 6.68 27.52
N GLU A 339 8.17 6.25 27.07
CA GLU A 339 9.46 6.61 27.66
C GLU A 339 10.49 6.83 26.56
N LEU A 340 11.29 7.89 26.70
CA LEU A 340 12.43 8.18 25.83
C LEU A 340 13.73 7.98 26.62
N THR A 341 14.53 7.00 26.22
CA THR A 341 15.85 6.72 26.80
C THR A 341 16.89 6.81 25.70
N GLY A 342 17.78 7.82 25.76
CA GLY A 342 18.70 8.10 24.66
C GLY A 342 17.93 8.43 23.36
N LEU A 343 18.17 7.66 22.31
CA LEU A 343 17.51 7.74 20.99
C LEU A 343 16.28 6.82 20.87
N THR A 344 15.99 6.01 21.88
CA THR A 344 14.97 4.98 21.82
C THR A 344 13.69 5.44 22.51
N LEU A 345 12.60 5.49 21.74
CA LEU A 345 11.25 5.78 22.23
C LEU A 345 10.45 4.47 22.36
N THR A 346 10.02 4.13 23.56
CA THR A 346 9.15 2.98 23.82
C THR A 346 7.73 3.44 24.14
N LEU A 347 6.74 2.76 23.59
CA LEU A 347 5.31 3.09 23.68
C LEU A 347 4.53 1.92 24.27
N LEU A 348 3.54 2.21 25.11
CA LEU A 348 2.52 1.25 25.54
C LEU A 348 1.16 1.69 25.00
N LEU A 349 0.47 0.81 24.29
CA LEU A 349 -0.74 1.09 23.54
C LEU A 349 -1.87 0.14 23.93
N ASN A 350 -3.09 0.68 23.98
CA ASN A 350 -4.31 -0.11 23.91
C ASN A 350 -5.13 0.37 22.71
N SER A 351 -5.59 -0.54 21.86
CA SER A 351 -6.41 -0.21 20.69
C SER A 351 -7.67 -1.08 20.64
N GLN A 352 -8.66 -0.60 19.89
CA GLN A 352 -9.91 -1.33 19.62
C GLN A 352 -10.54 -0.81 18.32
N LEU A 353 -11.18 -1.70 17.56
CA LEU A 353 -12.05 -1.32 16.46
C LEU A 353 -13.44 -0.97 17.02
N ARG A 354 -13.99 0.17 16.62
CA ARG A 354 -15.27 0.68 17.11
C ARG A 354 -16.10 1.25 15.96
N ASN A 355 -17.40 1.07 16.01
CA ASN A 355 -18.34 1.84 15.21
C ASN A 355 -19.02 2.86 16.12
N ALA A 356 -18.91 4.14 15.79
CA ALA A 356 -19.28 5.23 16.70
C ALA A 356 -18.66 5.01 18.10
N ASP A 357 -19.48 4.99 19.14
CA ASP A 357 -19.05 4.71 20.52
C ASP A 357 -19.21 3.25 20.94
N GLU A 358 -19.47 2.33 20.03
CA GLU A 358 -19.62 0.90 20.32
C GLU A 358 -18.44 0.09 19.76
N PRO A 359 -17.88 -0.86 20.52
CA PRO A 359 -16.90 -1.81 20.00
C PRO A 359 -17.47 -2.64 18.86
N VAL A 360 -16.64 -2.98 17.86
CA VAL A 360 -17.00 -4.06 16.94
C VAL A 360 -17.09 -5.36 17.73
N ALA A 361 -18.24 -6.01 17.66
CA ALA A 361 -18.61 -7.17 18.46
C ALA A 361 -18.68 -8.45 17.63
N PHE A 362 -18.55 -9.58 18.32
CA PHE A 362 -18.74 -10.92 17.79
C PHE A 362 -19.38 -11.81 18.86
N THR A 363 -20.12 -12.84 18.46
CA THR A 363 -20.67 -13.85 19.38
C THR A 363 -19.79 -15.09 19.38
N HIS A 364 -19.86 -15.87 20.45
CA HIS A 364 -19.19 -17.17 20.53
C HIS A 364 -20.22 -18.27 20.76
N THR A 365 -20.36 -19.19 19.81
CA THR A 365 -21.34 -20.28 19.89
C THR A 365 -20.80 -21.48 19.09
N ASP A 366 -20.94 -22.69 19.64
CA ASP A 366 -20.46 -23.95 19.06
C ASP A 366 -18.97 -23.94 18.68
N GLY A 367 -18.14 -23.28 19.50
CA GLY A 367 -16.70 -23.18 19.28
C GLY A 367 -16.29 -22.23 18.16
N ARG A 368 -17.25 -21.53 17.53
CA ARG A 368 -17.00 -20.54 16.48
C ARG A 368 -17.30 -19.13 16.95
N ASP A 369 -16.53 -18.19 16.41
CA ASP A 369 -16.67 -16.76 16.64
C ASP A 369 -17.38 -16.17 15.42
N ARG A 370 -18.48 -15.44 15.60
CA ARG A 370 -19.28 -14.88 14.50
C ARG A 370 -19.40 -13.36 14.63
N LEU A 371 -18.98 -12.63 13.61
CA LEU A 371 -19.07 -11.17 13.57
C LEU A 371 -20.53 -10.71 13.70
N VAL A 372 -20.79 -9.71 14.55
CA VAL A 372 -22.11 -9.06 14.62
C VAL A 372 -22.18 -7.95 13.57
N VAL A 373 -23.15 -8.04 12.67
CA VAL A 373 -23.37 -7.12 11.55
C VAL A 373 -24.82 -6.57 11.59
N PRO A 374 -25.11 -5.40 10.99
CA PRO A 374 -26.45 -4.79 11.04
C PRO A 374 -27.44 -5.40 10.03
N VAL A 375 -27.23 -6.63 9.60
CA VAL A 375 -28.00 -7.31 8.55
C VAL A 375 -28.49 -8.64 9.08
N ASP A 376 -29.77 -8.93 8.82
CA ASP A 376 -30.45 -10.13 9.27
C ASP A 376 -30.30 -11.27 8.24
N ASP A 377 -30.56 -12.51 8.67
CA ASP A 377 -30.54 -13.71 7.82
C ASP A 377 -29.22 -13.90 7.04
N VAL A 378 -28.09 -13.63 7.68
CA VAL A 378 -26.75 -13.87 7.13
C VAL A 378 -26.28 -15.27 7.54
N PRO A 379 -25.87 -16.13 6.58
CA PRO A 379 -25.33 -17.44 6.91
C PRO A 379 -24.13 -17.38 7.85
N ASP A 380 -24.09 -18.29 8.83
CA ASP A 380 -23.07 -18.35 9.87
C ASP A 380 -21.64 -18.44 9.31
N GLU A 381 -21.46 -19.15 8.19
CA GLU A 381 -20.16 -19.33 7.55
C GLU A 381 -19.57 -18.04 6.96
N TRP A 382 -20.41 -17.04 6.69
CA TRP A 382 -19.96 -15.72 6.23
C TRP A 382 -19.53 -14.83 7.39
N LEU A 383 -20.19 -15.00 8.54
CA LEU A 383 -19.90 -14.28 9.77
C LEU A 383 -18.71 -14.88 10.53
N ASP A 384 -18.35 -16.13 10.25
CA ASP A 384 -17.25 -16.85 10.91
C ASP A 384 -15.94 -16.05 10.83
N CYS A 385 -15.51 -15.60 12.00
CA CYS A 385 -14.31 -14.81 12.22
C CYS A 385 -13.33 -15.49 13.18
N THR A 386 -13.46 -16.80 13.41
CA THR A 386 -12.56 -17.53 14.31
C THR A 386 -11.10 -17.39 13.88
N ASP A 387 -10.81 -17.56 12.60
CA ASP A 387 -9.46 -17.43 12.07
C ASP A 387 -8.99 -15.97 11.97
N ASP A 388 -9.92 -15.02 11.86
CA ASP A 388 -9.62 -13.59 11.79
C ASP A 388 -9.01 -13.07 13.09
N LEU A 389 -9.41 -13.64 14.24
CA LEU A 389 -8.82 -13.30 15.53
C LEU A 389 -7.36 -13.74 15.63
N SER A 390 -6.99 -14.86 15.01
CA SER A 390 -5.59 -15.33 14.97
C SER A 390 -4.70 -14.42 14.11
N ALA A 391 -5.29 -13.79 13.09
CA ALA A 391 -4.61 -12.85 12.19
C ALA A 391 -4.73 -11.38 12.64
N ALA A 392 -5.52 -11.11 13.68
CA ALA A 392 -5.72 -9.78 14.22
C ALA A 392 -4.39 -9.25 14.77
N ARG A 393 -4.02 -8.02 14.40
CA ARG A 393 -2.72 -7.47 14.75
C ARG A 393 -2.76 -5.98 15.07
N LEU A 394 -1.81 -5.58 15.91
CA LEU A 394 -1.48 -4.18 16.16
C LEU A 394 -0.06 -3.91 15.67
N ASP A 395 0.04 -3.07 14.65
CA ASP A 395 1.30 -2.52 14.16
C ASP A 395 1.47 -1.07 14.64
N VAL A 396 2.71 -0.57 14.61
CA VAL A 396 3.02 0.84 14.76
C VAL A 396 3.92 1.27 13.60
N ILE A 397 3.58 2.40 13.00
CA ILE A 397 4.29 2.97 11.85
C ILE A 397 4.85 4.33 12.26
N ALA A 398 6.13 4.55 11.98
CA ALA A 398 6.72 5.88 11.96
C ALA A 398 6.64 6.44 10.55
N GLN A 399 6.06 7.62 10.39
CA GLN A 399 5.99 8.35 9.13
C GLN A 399 6.75 9.66 9.23
N HIS A 400 7.65 9.93 8.29
CA HIS A 400 8.28 11.24 8.15
C HIS A 400 7.27 12.24 7.57
N ALA A 401 7.14 13.43 8.16
CA ALA A 401 6.05 14.35 7.86
C ALA A 401 6.13 15.01 6.48
N THR A 402 7.34 15.20 5.94
CA THR A 402 7.54 15.87 4.63
C THR A 402 7.62 14.86 3.49
N THR A 403 8.57 13.93 3.55
CA THR A 403 8.77 12.89 2.52
C THR A 403 7.67 11.82 2.50
N HIS A 404 6.87 11.71 3.56
CA HIS A 404 5.85 10.69 3.76
C HIS A 404 6.39 9.25 3.88
N ASP A 405 7.70 9.05 4.02
CA ASP A 405 8.29 7.72 4.18
C ASP A 405 7.74 7.03 5.42
N GLU A 406 7.27 5.78 5.25
CA GLU A 406 6.69 4.97 6.32
C GLU A 406 7.61 3.81 6.70
N PHE A 407 7.79 3.58 7.99
CA PHE A 407 8.58 2.48 8.54
C PHE A 407 7.75 1.71 9.57
N PHE A 408 7.59 0.41 9.35
CA PHE A 408 7.00 -0.49 10.34
C PHE A 408 7.97 -0.68 11.49
N LEU A 409 7.46 -0.56 12.71
CA LEU A 409 8.25 -0.62 13.94
C LEU A 409 8.12 -2.01 14.58
N PRO A 410 9.11 -2.47 15.34
CA PRO A 410 8.96 -3.64 16.20
C PRO A 410 7.80 -3.45 17.19
N VAL A 411 6.85 -4.37 17.18
CA VAL A 411 5.70 -4.38 18.11
C VAL A 411 5.52 -5.76 18.71
N HIS A 412 5.52 -5.85 20.03
CA HIS A 412 4.96 -6.99 20.76
C HIS A 412 3.52 -6.67 21.09
N HIS A 413 2.56 -7.48 20.65
CA HIS A 413 1.16 -7.25 20.95
C HIS A 413 0.42 -8.53 21.36
N GLU A 414 -0.67 -8.33 22.10
CA GLU A 414 -1.62 -9.34 22.53
C GLU A 414 -3.02 -8.89 22.10
N VAL A 415 -3.84 -9.87 21.72
CA VAL A 415 -5.23 -9.69 21.29
C VAL A 415 -6.12 -10.40 22.31
N ASP A 416 -6.81 -9.64 23.15
CA ASP A 416 -7.70 -10.18 24.16
C ASP A 416 -9.14 -10.20 23.67
N ARG A 417 -9.85 -11.30 23.98
CA ARG A 417 -11.31 -11.35 23.97
C ARG A 417 -11.80 -10.75 25.28
N VAL A 418 -12.66 -9.73 25.22
CA VAL A 418 -13.25 -9.12 26.42
C VAL A 418 -14.77 -9.11 26.33
N PRO A 419 -15.50 -9.29 27.45
CA PRO A 419 -16.96 -9.25 27.44
C PRO A 419 -17.50 -7.92 26.90
N GLY A 420 -18.51 -7.99 26.05
CA GLY A 420 -19.32 -6.88 25.55
C GLY A 420 -20.67 -6.79 26.27
N THR A 421 -21.64 -6.17 25.60
CA THR A 421 -23.03 -6.11 26.02
C THR A 421 -23.78 -7.39 25.61
N ALA A 422 -24.84 -7.75 26.35
CA ALA A 422 -25.78 -8.81 25.94
C ALA A 422 -25.17 -10.18 25.53
N GLY A 423 -24.05 -10.58 26.17
CA GLY A 423 -23.39 -11.87 25.88
C GLY A 423 -22.44 -11.85 24.68
N GLU A 424 -22.29 -10.71 24.01
CA GLU A 424 -21.30 -10.50 22.96
C GLU A 424 -19.87 -10.41 23.51
N LEU A 425 -18.90 -10.61 22.63
CA LEU A 425 -17.48 -10.41 22.86
C LEU A 425 -16.95 -9.31 21.95
N GLN A 426 -15.82 -8.74 22.33
CA GLN A 426 -15.13 -7.69 21.58
C GLN A 426 -13.62 -7.91 21.71
N VAL A 427 -12.88 -7.36 20.74
CA VAL A 427 -11.41 -7.48 20.74
C VAL A 427 -10.77 -6.24 21.34
N ARG A 428 -9.77 -6.46 22.20
CA ARG A 428 -8.85 -5.43 22.66
C ARG A 428 -7.43 -5.79 22.27
N TYR A 429 -6.75 -4.86 21.62
CA TYR A 429 -5.34 -4.98 21.29
C TYR A 429 -4.52 -4.28 22.37
N ARG A 430 -3.53 -4.96 22.93
CA ARG A 430 -2.52 -4.37 23.81
C ARG A 430 -1.16 -4.51 23.14
N GLY A 431 -0.36 -3.46 23.10
CA GLY A 431 0.93 -3.52 22.45
C GLY A 431 2.00 -2.68 23.13
N ALA A 432 3.24 -3.13 22.99
CA ALA A 432 4.44 -2.38 23.26
C ALA A 432 5.22 -2.23 21.94
N ALA A 433 5.58 -1.00 21.59
CA ALA A 433 6.33 -0.70 20.38
C ALA A 433 7.57 0.11 20.71
N THR A 434 8.64 -0.13 19.96
CA THR A 434 9.91 0.56 20.16
C THR A 434 10.39 1.19 18.86
N VAL A 435 10.85 2.43 18.93
CA VAL A 435 11.46 3.17 17.83
C VAL A 435 12.85 3.56 18.25
N ASP A 436 13.86 3.11 17.50
CA ASP A 436 15.23 3.59 17.65
C ASP A 436 15.53 4.62 16.57
N PHE A 437 15.60 5.90 16.95
CA PHE A 437 15.89 7.00 16.02
C PHE A 437 17.35 7.03 15.54
N GLY A 438 18.24 6.20 16.11
CA GLY A 438 19.59 5.98 15.57
C GLY A 438 19.60 5.03 14.36
N ALA A 439 18.64 4.09 14.31
CA ALA A 439 18.55 3.08 13.24
C ALA A 439 17.41 3.35 12.24
N LEU A 440 16.38 4.10 12.65
CA LEU A 440 15.24 4.47 11.81
C LEU A 440 15.73 5.17 10.54
N ASN A 441 15.27 4.69 9.38
CA ASN A 441 15.66 5.24 8.07
C ASN A 441 17.19 5.34 7.88
N GLU A 442 17.94 4.33 8.32
CA GLU A 442 19.42 4.32 8.26
C GLU A 442 20.05 5.52 9.00
N GLY A 443 19.36 6.06 10.01
CA GLY A 443 19.78 7.23 10.79
C GLY A 443 19.38 8.58 10.19
N ARG A 444 18.79 8.61 8.98
CA ARG A 444 18.24 9.82 8.33
C ARG A 444 16.92 10.23 8.99
N THR A 445 17.03 10.80 10.19
CA THR A 445 15.90 11.12 11.07
C THR A 445 15.61 12.60 11.23
N ARG A 446 16.36 13.50 10.59
CA ARG A 446 16.08 14.94 10.61
C ARG A 446 14.64 15.23 10.19
N GLY A 447 13.98 16.13 10.91
CA GLY A 447 12.63 16.58 10.59
C GLY A 447 11.58 16.09 11.58
N GLU A 448 10.33 16.15 11.16
CA GLU A 448 9.17 15.80 11.98
C GLU A 448 8.66 14.39 11.69
N TRP A 449 8.27 13.68 12.74
CA TRP A 449 7.82 12.29 12.68
C TRP A 449 6.44 12.13 13.32
N ILE A 450 5.58 11.40 12.61
CA ILE A 450 4.23 11.04 13.03
C ILE A 450 4.21 9.55 13.32
N LEU A 451 3.79 9.18 14.54
CA LEU A 451 3.55 7.77 14.86
C LEU A 451 2.07 7.43 14.68
N LYS A 452 1.79 6.30 14.03
CA LYS A 452 0.45 5.75 13.82
C LYS A 452 0.38 4.36 14.42
N ALA A 453 -0.69 4.06 15.15
CA ALA A 453 -1.06 2.68 15.43
C ALA A 453 -1.94 2.17 14.28
N ARG A 454 -1.64 1.00 13.74
CA ARG A 454 -2.41 0.37 12.67
C ARG A 454 -3.04 -0.91 13.22
N VAL A 455 -4.36 -0.92 13.25
CA VAL A 455 -5.16 -2.01 13.83
C VAL A 455 -5.78 -2.81 12.71
N ALA A 456 -5.47 -4.11 12.65
CA ALA A 456 -6.02 -5.03 11.66
C ALA A 456 -6.79 -6.15 12.34
N GLY A 457 -7.97 -6.48 11.81
CA GLY A 457 -8.81 -7.58 12.28
C GLY A 457 -10.17 -7.58 11.58
N PHE A 458 -10.78 -8.76 11.44
CA PHE A 458 -12.11 -8.95 10.84
C PHE A 458 -12.28 -8.36 9.43
N GLY A 459 -11.19 -8.15 8.67
CA GLY A 459 -11.23 -7.52 7.34
C GLY A 459 -11.11 -5.98 7.34
N TRP A 460 -10.89 -5.37 8.50
CA TRP A 460 -10.46 -3.97 8.59
C TRP A 460 -8.96 -3.86 8.78
N THR A 461 -8.38 -2.78 8.24
CA THR A 461 -7.05 -2.33 8.60
C THR A 461 -7.04 -0.80 8.64
N ILE A 462 -6.99 -0.23 9.86
CA ILE A 462 -7.24 1.19 10.08
C ILE A 462 -6.09 1.80 10.89
N ASP A 463 -5.60 2.95 10.42
CA ASP A 463 -4.58 3.74 11.11
C ASP A 463 -5.22 4.73 12.09
N ALA A 464 -4.62 4.89 13.27
CA ALA A 464 -4.92 5.89 14.27
C ALA A 464 -3.64 6.66 14.63
N LYS A 465 -3.61 7.97 14.37
CA LYS A 465 -2.47 8.82 14.74
C LYS A 465 -2.31 8.86 16.26
N LEU A 466 -1.08 8.66 16.74
CA LEU A 466 -0.73 8.80 18.15
C LEU A 466 -0.57 10.29 18.51
N PRO A 467 -0.89 10.70 19.75
CA PRO A 467 -0.88 12.11 20.15
C PRO A 467 0.52 12.61 20.55
N LEU A 468 1.54 12.22 19.79
CA LEU A 468 2.93 12.63 20.00
C LEU A 468 3.40 13.47 18.80
N GLU A 469 4.04 14.61 19.06
CA GLU A 469 4.88 15.32 18.08
C GLU A 469 6.31 14.92 18.35
N ILE A 470 7.01 14.48 17.31
CA ILE A 470 8.39 14.05 17.42
C ILE A 470 9.20 14.83 16.40
N THR A 471 10.30 15.42 16.84
CA THR A 471 11.18 16.21 15.97
C THR A 471 12.63 15.86 16.25
N CYS A 472 13.42 15.66 15.20
CA CYS A 472 14.88 15.53 15.29
C CYS A 472 15.51 16.73 14.58
N ALA A 473 16.37 17.47 15.28
CA ALA A 473 16.99 18.69 14.74
C ALA A 473 18.00 18.42 13.61
N ALA A 474 18.63 17.24 13.64
CA ALA A 474 19.55 16.74 12.63
C ALA A 474 19.45 15.20 12.58
N ASP A 475 20.06 14.59 11.58
CA ASP A 475 20.13 13.13 11.47
C ASP A 475 20.89 12.54 12.65
N GLY A 476 20.38 11.44 13.20
CA GLY A 476 20.91 10.79 14.40
C GLY A 476 20.76 11.61 15.70
N ALA A 477 20.16 12.81 15.66
CA ALA A 477 19.96 13.62 16.85
C ALA A 477 18.91 13.01 17.79
N ARG A 478 19.05 13.28 19.09
CA ARG A 478 18.05 12.86 20.07
C ARG A 478 16.67 13.47 19.75
N PRO A 479 15.60 12.65 19.66
CA PRO A 479 14.29 13.17 19.33
C PRO A 479 13.72 13.99 20.50
N VAL A 480 13.08 15.11 20.18
CA VAL A 480 12.23 15.86 21.10
C VAL A 480 10.81 15.33 20.97
N VAL A 481 10.21 14.91 22.08
CA VAL A 481 8.85 14.30 22.10
C VAL A 481 7.90 15.18 22.90
N VAL A 482 6.84 15.66 22.26
CA VAL A 482 5.81 16.49 22.87
C VAL A 482 4.46 15.76 22.88
N ASP A 483 3.90 15.54 24.07
CA ASP A 483 2.60 14.89 24.25
C ASP A 483 1.46 15.90 24.14
N LYS A 484 0.69 15.85 23.03
CA LYS A 484 -0.41 16.78 22.76
C LYS A 484 -1.52 16.74 23.81
N ARG A 485 -1.64 15.64 24.58
CA ARG A 485 -2.67 15.51 25.62
C ARG A 485 -2.38 16.42 26.82
N LYS A 486 -1.11 16.74 27.07
CA LYS A 486 -0.68 17.59 28.19
C LYS A 486 -0.72 19.08 27.85
N LYS A 487 -0.85 19.45 26.56
CA LYS A 487 -0.98 20.86 26.11
C LYS A 487 -2.29 21.53 26.53
N LYS A 488 -3.31 20.79 27.01
CA LYS A 488 -4.63 21.33 27.39
C LYS A 488 -4.86 21.53 28.90
N THR A 489 -3.83 21.46 29.76
CA THR A 489 -3.96 21.83 31.19
C THR A 489 -2.61 22.22 31.78
N PRO A 490 -2.40 23.44 32.31
CA PRO A 490 -1.22 23.72 33.11
C PRO A 490 -1.42 23.09 34.48
N ALA A 491 -1.11 21.80 34.61
CA ALA A 491 -0.90 21.16 35.90
C ALA A 491 0.58 20.80 36.00
N ALA A 492 1.18 21.16 37.14
CA ALA A 492 2.59 20.94 37.45
C ALA A 492 3.07 19.54 37.05
N PRO A 493 4.33 19.39 36.62
CA PRO A 493 4.87 18.09 36.24
C PRO A 493 4.68 17.10 37.39
N PRO A 494 4.01 15.95 37.20
CA PRO A 494 4.05 14.91 38.21
C PRO A 494 5.50 14.48 38.37
N ALA A 495 5.99 14.46 39.62
CA ALA A 495 7.29 13.92 39.96
C ALA A 495 7.48 12.54 39.30
N PRO A 496 8.69 12.20 38.81
CA PRO A 496 8.95 10.89 38.24
C PRO A 496 8.60 9.83 39.27
N ARG A 497 7.52 9.07 39.05
CA ARG A 497 7.22 7.89 39.86
C ARG A 497 8.20 6.81 39.45
N PRO A 498 9.13 6.36 40.32
CA PRO A 498 9.91 5.19 40.03
C PRO A 498 8.96 3.98 40.06
N GLY A 499 8.98 3.16 39.02
CA GLY A 499 8.55 1.76 39.16
C GLY A 499 7.20 1.33 38.58
N LEU A 500 6.72 1.91 37.47
CA LEU A 500 5.72 1.19 36.65
C LEU A 500 6.36 -0.05 35.99
N TRP A 501 7.65 0.04 35.67
CA TRP A 501 8.44 -1.03 35.05
C TRP A 501 8.66 -2.26 35.95
N ARG A 502 8.56 -2.14 37.28
CA ARG A 502 8.63 -3.31 38.19
C ARG A 502 7.41 -4.23 38.09
N ARG A 503 6.34 -3.84 37.36
CA ARG A 503 5.12 -4.64 37.18
C ARG A 503 5.07 -5.41 35.86
N LEU A 504 6.06 -5.28 34.98
CA LEU A 504 6.22 -6.23 33.87
C LEU A 504 6.82 -7.52 34.43
N THR A 505 6.19 -8.66 34.12
CA THR A 505 6.75 -9.98 34.48
C THR A 505 8.13 -10.12 33.86
N GLY A 506 9.05 -10.83 34.54
CA GLY A 506 10.42 -11.02 34.05
C GLY A 506 10.48 -11.52 32.59
N SER A 507 9.53 -12.37 32.21
CA SER A 507 9.39 -12.90 30.85
C SER A 507 9.13 -11.84 29.77
N ALA A 508 8.49 -10.71 30.10
CA ALA A 508 8.24 -9.62 29.16
C ALA A 508 9.48 -8.73 28.96
N ARG A 509 10.36 -8.64 29.97
CA ARG A 509 11.62 -7.89 29.87
C ARG A 509 12.68 -8.65 29.06
N ASP A 510 12.77 -9.97 29.28
CA ASP A 510 13.74 -10.82 28.59
C ASP A 510 13.38 -11.01 27.09
N ARG A 511 12.07 -11.01 26.74
CA ARG A 511 11.60 -11.05 25.35
C ARG A 511 11.78 -9.74 24.56
N LEU A 512 12.03 -8.62 25.25
CA LEU A 512 12.23 -7.30 24.64
C LEU A 512 13.72 -6.99 24.36
N GLY A 513 14.64 -7.92 24.58
CA GLY A 513 16.07 -7.74 24.26
C GLY A 513 16.77 -6.61 25.05
N LEU A 514 16.17 -6.16 26.16
CA LEU A 514 16.75 -5.12 27.01
C LEU A 514 17.88 -5.72 27.86
N ALA A 515 19.10 -5.72 27.34
CA ALA A 515 20.29 -6.03 28.12
C ALA A 515 20.35 -5.11 29.35
N ARG A 516 20.56 -5.68 30.54
CA ARG A 516 20.89 -4.88 31.74
C ARG A 516 22.14 -4.05 31.41
N PRO A 517 22.16 -2.73 31.64
CA PRO A 517 23.42 -2.00 31.61
C PRO A 517 24.33 -2.64 32.66
N GLN A 518 25.47 -3.18 32.22
CA GLN A 518 26.52 -3.61 33.13
C GLN A 518 26.96 -2.39 33.91
N ALA A 519 26.87 -2.47 35.24
CA ALA A 519 27.43 -1.45 36.11
C ALA A 519 28.95 -1.43 35.86
N VAL A 520 29.45 -0.35 35.28
CA VAL A 520 30.88 -0.04 35.29
C VAL A 520 31.24 0.22 36.75
N PRO A 521 32.17 -0.54 37.37
CA PRO A 521 32.65 -0.19 38.70
C PRO A 521 33.38 1.14 38.60
N LEU A 522 33.00 2.08 39.47
CA LEU A 522 33.79 3.28 39.70
C LEU A 522 35.12 2.86 40.35
N SER A 523 36.22 3.03 39.63
CA SER A 523 37.57 3.21 40.16
C SER A 523 38.35 4.13 39.22
#